data_AF-A0A7Y4AZ94-F1
#
_entry.id   AF-A0A7Y4AZ94-F1
#
_cell.length_a   1.000
_cell.length_b   1.000
_cell.length_c   1.000
_cell.angle_alpha   90.00
_cell.angle_beta   90.00
_cell.angle_gamma   90.00
#
_symmetry.space_group_name_H-M   'P 1'
#
loop_
_entity.id
_entity.type
_entity.pdbx_description
1 polymer ?
#
loop_
_entity_poly.entity_id
_entity_poly.type
_entity_poly.pdbx_seq_one_letter_code
_entity_poly.pdbx_strand_id
1 'polypeptide(L)'
;MSDYELTEKNKAKIDECLKERQEAMDARTGEEGYNAQIGNINQQSAKIGELAADDFVRSKRPNAKLLHPKDIGTSISKPGDFDMV
;
A
#
# COMPACT_ATOMS: atom_id res chain seq x y z
N MET A 1 8.01 19.25 18.91
CA MET A 1 8.18 18.03 18.09
C MET A 1 8.54 18.49 16.70
N SER A 2 9.54 17.89 16.05
CA SER A 2 9.69 18.09 14.60
C SER A 2 8.45 17.49 13.97
N ASP A 3 7.69 18.30 13.23
CA ASP A 3 6.68 17.77 12.34
C ASP A 3 7.38 16.81 11.37
N TYR A 4 6.82 15.62 11.27
CA TYR A 4 7.36 14.60 10.37
C TYR A 4 6.90 14.92 8.95
N GLU A 5 7.84 14.96 8.02
CA GLU A 5 7.55 15.07 6.60
C GLU A 5 8.02 13.81 5.88
N LEU A 6 7.24 13.40 4.88
CA LEU A 6 7.62 12.31 3.99
C LEU A 6 8.93 12.66 3.26
N THR A 7 9.78 11.66 3.05
CA THR A 7 10.93 11.81 2.17
C THR A 7 10.49 12.07 0.73
N GLU A 8 11.21 12.91 -0.02
CA GLU A 8 10.89 13.24 -1.44
C GLU A 8 10.76 11.99 -2.31
N LYS A 9 11.60 10.98 -2.06
CA LYS A 9 11.53 9.68 -2.74
C LYS A 9 10.20 8.97 -2.50
N ASN A 10 9.69 9.00 -1.27
CA ASN A 10 8.43 8.35 -0.93
C ASN A 10 7.22 9.20 -1.33
N LYS A 11 7.32 10.53 -1.32
CA LYS A 11 6.32 11.42 -1.95
C LYS A 11 6.10 11.05 -3.41
N ALA A 12 7.18 10.98 -4.21
CA ALA A 12 7.08 10.64 -5.63
C ALA A 12 6.43 9.27 -5.89
N LYS A 13 6.75 8.25 -5.07
CA LYS A 13 6.11 6.93 -5.17
C LYS A 13 4.65 6.94 -4.76
N ILE A 14 4.29 7.71 -3.73
CA ILE A 14 2.90 7.87 -3.30
C ILE A 14 2.10 8.58 -4.40
N ASP A 15 2.66 9.61 -5.03
CA ASP A 15 2.03 10.33 -6.15
C ASP A 15 1.75 9.41 -7.34
N GLU A 16 2.69 8.53 -7.69
CA GLU A 16 2.49 7.50 -8.72
C GLU A 16 1.33 6.56 -8.35
N CYS A 17 1.30 6.05 -7.11
CA CYS A 17 0.22 5.18 -6.65
C CYS A 17 -1.14 5.90 -6.60
N LEU A 18 -1.15 7.19 -6.24
CA LEU A 18 -2.36 8.03 -6.25
C LEU A 18 -2.90 8.19 -7.67
N LYS A 19 -2.01 8.41 -8.64
CA LYS A 19 -2.38 8.51 -10.06
C LYS A 19 -2.97 7.20 -10.56
N GLU A 20 -2.31 6.06 -10.33
CA GLU A 20 -2.82 4.74 -10.72
C GLU A 20 -4.17 4.42 -10.06
N ARG A 21 -4.33 4.79 -8.78
CA ARG A 21 -5.62 4.64 -8.08
C ARG A 21 -6.71 5.49 -8.73
N GLN A 22 -6.39 6.72 -9.12
CA GLN A 22 -7.35 7.63 -9.76
C GLN A 22 -7.76 7.10 -11.13
N GLU A 23 -6.82 6.64 -11.95
CA GLU A 23 -7.10 6.00 -13.25
C GLU A 23 -8.02 4.78 -13.09
N ALA A 24 -7.76 3.93 -12.08
CA ALA A 24 -8.63 2.81 -11.77
C ALA A 24 -10.03 3.24 -11.29
N MET A 25 -10.12 4.33 -10.52
CA MET A 25 -11.41 4.89 -10.08
C MET A 25 -12.23 5.45 -11.25
N ASP A 26 -11.57 6.13 -12.18
CA ASP A 26 -12.19 6.75 -13.36
C ASP A 26 -12.65 5.69 -14.37
N ALA A 27 -11.94 4.56 -14.46
CA ALA A 27 -12.30 3.42 -15.29
C ALA A 27 -13.48 2.58 -14.75
N ARG A 28 -14.06 2.93 -13.59
CA ARG A 28 -15.24 2.24 -13.03
C ARG A 28 -16.52 2.63 -13.76
N THR A 29 -16.75 1.99 -14.90
CA THR A 29 -18.00 2.15 -15.67
C THR A 29 -18.82 0.87 -15.65
N GLY A 30 -20.06 0.93 -15.16
CA GLY A 30 -20.94 -0.23 -15.01
C GLY A 30 -20.46 -1.22 -13.93
N GLU A 31 -21.31 -2.18 -13.57
CA GLU A 31 -21.07 -3.11 -12.45
C GLU A 31 -19.83 -4.00 -12.69
N GLU A 32 -19.60 -4.45 -13.93
CA GLU A 32 -18.39 -5.19 -14.31
C GLU A 32 -17.11 -4.35 -14.19
N GLY A 33 -17.16 -3.06 -14.57
CA GLY A 33 -16.03 -2.15 -14.43
C GLY A 33 -15.69 -1.85 -12.96
N TYR A 34 -16.70 -1.80 -12.08
CA TYR A 34 -16.49 -1.70 -10.64
C TYR A 34 -15.73 -2.92 -10.11
N ASN A 35 -16.22 -4.13 -10.37
CA ASN A 35 -15.59 -5.36 -9.88
C ASN A 35 -14.18 -5.56 -10.43
N ALA A 36 -13.93 -5.17 -11.69
CA ALA A 36 -12.60 -5.24 -12.30
C ALA A 36 -11.58 -4.29 -11.65
N GLN A 37 -12.00 -3.11 -11.20
CA GLN A 37 -11.08 -2.08 -10.70
C GLN A 37 -10.96 -2.03 -9.17
N ILE A 38 -11.90 -2.62 -8.41
CA ILE A 38 -11.82 -2.66 -6.93
C ILE A 38 -10.49 -3.28 -6.46
N GLY A 39 -10.03 -4.35 -7.10
CA GLY A 39 -8.73 -4.97 -6.79
C GLY A 39 -7.56 -4.01 -6.96
N ASN A 40 -7.52 -3.29 -8.09
CA ASN A 40 -6.48 -2.31 -8.40
C ASN A 40 -6.49 -1.14 -7.40
N ILE A 41 -7.68 -0.62 -7.08
CA ILE A 41 -7.84 0.48 -6.12
C ILE A 41 -7.37 0.06 -4.73
N ASN A 42 -7.75 -1.14 -4.28
CA ASN A 42 -7.36 -1.68 -2.98
C ASN A 42 -5.84 -1.90 -2.91
N GLN A 43 -5.25 -2.45 -3.97
CA GLN A 43 -3.80 -2.65 -4.06
C GLN A 43 -3.03 -1.33 -3.96
N GLN A 44 -3.43 -0.29 -4.72
CA GLN A 44 -2.77 1.01 -4.64
C GLN A 44 -2.98 1.68 -3.29
N SER A 45 -4.17 1.54 -2.69
CA SER A 45 -4.46 2.08 -1.35
C SER A 45 -3.57 1.42 -0.28
N ALA A 46 -3.39 0.10 -0.34
CA ALA A 46 -2.50 -0.62 0.56
C ALA A 46 -1.04 -0.16 0.39
N LYS A 47 -0.57 -0.02 -0.86
CA LYS A 47 0.80 0.43 -1.17
C LYS A 47 1.08 1.85 -0.68
N ILE A 48 0.12 2.77 -0.81
CA ILE A 48 0.23 4.15 -0.27
C ILE A 48 0.38 4.10 1.26
N GLY A 49 -0.48 3.34 1.94
CA GLY A 49 -0.43 3.18 3.39
C GLY A 49 0.89 2.57 3.87
N GLU A 50 1.36 1.52 3.20
CA GLU A 50 2.64 0.86 3.49
C GLU A 50 3.82 1.82 3.35
N LEU A 51 3.91 2.57 2.25
CA LEU A 51 4.99 3.52 2.01
C LEU A 51 5.02 4.63 3.06
N ALA A 52 3.85 5.19 3.40
CA ALA A 52 3.76 6.26 4.39
C ALA A 52 4.13 5.76 5.81
N ALA A 53 3.66 4.56 6.18
CA ALA A 53 3.96 3.96 7.47
C ALA A 53 5.43 3.57 7.60
N ASP A 54 6.01 2.95 6.59
CA ASP A 54 7.42 2.54 6.57
C ASP A 54 8.36 3.76 6.63
N ASP A 55 8.07 4.83 5.89
CA ASP A 55 8.83 6.09 5.97
C ASP A 55 8.76 6.71 7.38
N PHE A 56 7.56 6.70 7.98
CA PHE A 56 7.37 7.24 9.33
C PHE A 56 8.13 6.40 10.36
N VAL A 57 8.03 5.08 10.30
CA VAL A 57 8.74 4.18 11.22
C VAL A 57 10.24 4.37 11.08
N ARG A 58 10.78 4.48 9.86
CA ARG A 58 12.20 4.75 9.64
C ARG A 58 12.64 6.13 10.13
N SER A 59 11.77 7.15 10.09
CA SER A 59 12.07 8.46 10.68
C SER A 59 12.33 8.39 12.21
N LYS A 60 11.71 7.42 12.90
CA LYS A 60 11.89 7.18 14.34
C LYS A 60 12.91 6.09 14.64
N ARG A 61 13.05 5.11 13.75
CA ARG A 61 13.90 3.92 13.88
C ARG A 61 14.59 3.64 12.53
N PRO A 62 15.72 4.32 12.24
CA PRO A 62 16.37 4.26 10.93
C PRO A 62 16.73 2.86 10.43
N ASN A 63 17.01 1.94 11.36
CA ASN A 63 17.40 0.56 11.07
C ASN A 63 16.21 -0.43 11.07
N ALA A 64 14.98 0.07 11.21
CA ALA A 64 13.80 -0.78 11.14
C ALA A 64 13.66 -1.37 9.73
N LYS A 65 13.47 -2.69 9.66
CA LYS A 65 13.21 -3.42 8.42
C LYS A 65 11.73 -3.80 8.38
N LEU A 66 11.06 -3.47 7.30
CA LEU A 66 9.72 -3.99 7.03
C LEU A 66 9.82 -5.51 6.86
N LEU A 67 9.02 -6.25 7.61
CA LEU A 67 8.93 -7.70 7.51
C LEU A 67 7.69 -8.03 6.69
N HIS A 68 7.88 -8.62 5.52
CA HIS A 68 6.77 -9.21 4.80
C HIS A 68 6.45 -10.56 5.45
N PRO A 69 5.18 -11.00 5.54
CA PRO A 69 4.85 -12.32 6.07
C PRO A 69 5.69 -13.44 5.43
N LYS A 70 5.95 -13.36 4.12
CA LYS A 70 6.84 -14.29 3.38
C LYS A 70 8.28 -14.35 3.91
N ASP A 71 8.76 -13.31 4.58
CA ASP A 71 10.11 -13.24 5.17
C ASP A 71 10.18 -13.89 6.56
N ILE A 72 9.03 -14.26 7.14
CA ILE A 72 8.95 -14.93 8.44
C ILE A 72 8.98 -16.43 8.17
N GLY A 73 10.02 -17.13 8.64
CA GLY A 73 10.19 -18.58 8.40
C GLY A 73 9.08 -19.47 8.97
N THR A 74 8.24 -18.94 9.85
CA THR A 74 7.03 -19.58 10.39
C THR A 74 5.75 -19.10 9.71
N SER A 75 5.84 -18.32 8.63
CA SER A 75 4.66 -17.81 7.96
C SER A 75 3.94 -18.92 7.24
N ILE A 76 2.78 -19.27 7.80
CA ILE A 76 1.83 -20.21 7.22
C ILE A 76 0.85 -19.51 6.27
N SER A 77 1.04 -18.22 5.97
CA SER A 77 0.11 -17.46 5.13
C SER A 77 0.10 -18.02 3.71
N LYS A 78 -0.98 -18.72 3.34
CA LYS A 78 -1.21 -19.14 1.97
C LYS A 78 -1.90 -18.02 1.19
N PRO A 79 -1.65 -17.88 -0.13
CA PRO A 79 -2.47 -17.04 -0.97
C PRO A 79 -3.94 -17.47 -0.86
N GLY A 80 -4.83 -16.60 -0.38
CA GLY A 80 -6.25 -16.88 -0.19
C GLY A 80 -6.71 -17.13 1.26
N ASP A 81 -5.80 -17.23 2.23
CA ASP A 81 -6.13 -17.44 3.67
C ASP A 81 -6.43 -16.14 4.44
N PHE A 82 -6.85 -15.08 3.75
CA PHE A 82 -7.42 -13.92 4.42
C PHE A 82 -8.89 -14.21 4.67
N ASP A 83 -9.22 -14.59 5.91
CA ASP A 83 -10.60 -14.64 6.41
C ASP A 83 -11.15 -13.20 6.42
N MET A 84 -11.65 -12.73 5.29
CA MET A 84 -12.44 -11.51 5.21
C MET A 84 -13.84 -11.83 5.73
N VAL A 85 -14.04 -11.63 7.03
CA VAL A 85 -15.35 -11.67 7.72
C VAL A 85 -15.99 -10.29 7.67
#